data_AF-A0ABC8JJ26-F1
#
_entry.id   AF-A0ABC8JJ26-F1
#
_cell.length_a   1.000
_cell.length_b   1.000
_cell.length_c   1.000
_cell.angle_alpha   90.00
_cell.angle_beta   90.00
_cell.angle_gamma   90.00
#
_symmetry.space_group_name_H-M   'P 1'
#
loop_
_entity.id
_entity.type
_entity.pdbx_description
1 polymer ?
#
loop_
_entity_poly.entity_id
_entity_poly.type
_entity_poly.pdbx_seq_one_letter_code
_entity_poly.pdbx_strand_id
1 'polypeptide(L)' 'MSCNGCRVLRKGCSENCILRPCIQWIETADAQGHATVFVAKFFGRAGLMSFISGVPESQRP' A
#
# COMPACT_ATOMS: atom_id res chain seq x y z
N MET A 1 -4.15 -11.66 -8.40
CA MET A 1 -4.78 -10.37 -8.79
C MET A 1 -4.13 -9.21 -8.01
N SER A 2 -3.84 -8.06 -8.64
CA SER A 2 -3.16 -6.92 -7.97
C SER A 2 -4.04 -6.27 -6.88
N CYS A 3 -3.45 -5.82 -5.77
CA CYS A 3 -4.16 -4.98 -4.80
C CYS A 3 -4.37 -3.55 -5.34
N ASN A 4 -5.35 -2.82 -4.79
CA ASN A 4 -5.68 -1.46 -5.26
C ASN A 4 -4.52 -0.48 -5.06
N GLY A 5 -3.79 -0.58 -3.95
CA GLY A 5 -2.63 0.28 -3.72
C GLY A 5 -1.52 0.11 -4.76
N CYS A 6 -1.22 -1.13 -5.17
CA CYS A 6 -0.25 -1.38 -6.25
C CYS A 6 -0.72 -0.84 -7.60
N ARG A 7 -2.04 -0.86 -7.88
CA ARG A 7 -2.62 -0.25 -9.09
C ARG A 7 -2.41 1.27 -9.08
N VAL A 8 -2.73 1.93 -7.97
CA VAL A 8 -2.52 3.38 -7.78
C VAL A 8 -1.06 3.76 -7.97
N LEU A 9 -0.15 2.99 -7.38
CA LEU A 9 1.29 3.28 -7.44
C LEU A 9 1.96 2.83 -8.74
N ARG A 10 1.21 2.23 -9.67
CA ARG A 10 1.71 1.60 -10.90
C ARG A 10 2.90 0.66 -10.62
N LYS A 11 2.78 -0.13 -9.54
CA LYS A 11 3.80 -1.07 -9.04
C LYS A 11 3.36 -2.51 -9.34
N GLY A 12 4.31 -3.37 -9.72
CA GLY A 12 4.06 -4.82 -9.79
C GLY A 12 3.59 -5.39 -8.44
N CYS A 13 2.52 -6.20 -8.47
CA CYS A 13 1.94 -6.81 -7.28
C CYS A 13 2.15 -8.33 -7.33
N SER A 14 2.84 -8.87 -6.33
CA SER A 14 3.06 -10.30 -6.12
C SER A 14 2.17 -10.83 -4.99
N GLU A 15 2.27 -12.14 -4.71
CA GLU A 15 1.62 -12.75 -3.55
C GLU A 15 2.15 -12.16 -2.23
N ASN A 16 3.46 -11.94 -2.14
CA ASN A 16 4.14 -11.33 -1.00
C ASN A 16 4.06 -9.79 -0.99
N CYS A 17 2.95 -9.22 -1.46
CA CYS A 17 2.79 -7.77 -1.53
C CYS A 17 2.61 -7.16 -0.13
N ILE A 18 3.65 -6.50 0.38
CA ILE A 18 3.64 -5.82 1.70
C ILE A 18 2.59 -4.72 1.84
N LEU A 19 2.09 -4.14 0.73
CA LEU A 19 1.07 -3.09 0.75
C LEU A 19 -0.35 -3.66 0.88
N ARG A 20 -0.56 -4.92 0.48
CA ARG A 20 -1.88 -5.56 0.51
C ARG A 20 -2.47 -5.61 1.93
N PRO A 21 -1.78 -6.13 2.95
CA PRO A 21 -2.34 -6.17 4.30
C PRO A 21 -2.64 -4.77 4.84
N CYS A 22 -1.79 -3.78 4.52
CA CYS A 22 -1.96 -2.42 5.01
C CYS A 22 -3.20 -1.67 4.50
N ILE A 23 -3.86 -2.15 3.44
CA ILE A 23 -5.06 -1.52 2.86
C ILE A 23 -6.28 -2.43 2.86
N GLN A 24 -6.12 -3.73 3.15
CA GLN A 24 -7.21 -4.71 3.03
C GLN A 24 -8.37 -4.45 4.00
N TRP A 25 -8.08 -3.79 5.11
CA TRP A 25 -9.07 -3.43 6.14
C TRP A 25 -9.96 -2.25 5.73
N ILE A 26 -9.62 -1.53 4.64
CA ILE A 26 -10.44 -0.45 4.10
C ILE A 26 -11.49 -1.07 3.16
N GLU A 27 -12.78 -0.85 3.47
CA GLU A 27 -13.91 -1.58 2.87
C GLU A 27 -14.00 -1.50 1.34
N THR A 28 -13.80 -0.33 0.75
CA THR A 28 -14.03 -0.11 -0.68
C THR A 28 -12.75 0.09 -1.47
N ALA A 29 -12.77 -0.33 -2.73
CA ALA A 29 -11.63 -0.14 -3.64
C ALA A 29 -11.29 1.35 -3.85
N ASP A 30 -12.31 2.22 -3.90
CA ASP A 30 -12.13 3.66 -4.03
C ASP A 30 -11.49 4.27 -2.78
N ALA A 31 -11.93 3.87 -1.59
CA ALA A 31 -11.31 4.32 -0.33
C ALA A 31 -9.86 3.85 -0.21
N GLN A 32 -9.56 2.60 -0.57
CA GLN A 32 -8.18 2.10 -0.66
C GLN A 32 -7.35 2.93 -1.64
N GLY A 33 -7.94 3.29 -2.78
CA GLY A 33 -7.33 4.14 -3.79
C GLY A 33 -6.97 5.52 -3.25
N HIS A 34 -7.95 6.22 -2.68
CA HIS A 34 -7.78 7.55 -2.11
C HIS A 34 -6.78 7.57 -0.94
N ALA A 35 -6.85 6.59 -0.03
CA ALA A 35 -5.88 6.46 1.05
C ALA A 35 -4.45 6.26 0.50
N THR A 36 -4.29 5.40 -0.52
CA THR A 36 -2.99 5.19 -1.15
C THR A 36 -2.47 6.47 -1.82
N VAL A 37 -3.32 7.18 -2.58
CA VAL A 37 -2.94 8.45 -3.23
C VAL A 37 -2.51 9.48 -2.18
N PHE A 38 -3.29 9.61 -1.10
CA PHE A 38 -3.00 10.54 -0.01
C PHE A 38 -1.61 10.27 0.58
N VAL A 39 -1.37 9.05 1.07
CA VAL A 39 -0.08 8.71 1.71
C VAL A 39 1.08 8.81 0.72
N ALA A 40 0.90 8.35 -0.52
CA ALA A 40 1.92 8.45 -1.56
C ALA A 40 2.27 9.89 -1.95
N LYS A 41 1.36 10.85 -1.77
CA LYS A 41 1.62 12.27 -2.01
C LYS A 41 2.57 12.86 -0.96
N PHE A 42 2.52 12.38 0.28
CA PHE A 42 3.43 12.82 1.35
C PHE A 42 4.80 12.16 1.29
N PHE A 43 4.83 10.83 1.12
CA PHE A 43 6.10 10.07 1.16
C PHE A 43 6.77 9.91 -0.21
N GLY A 44 6.03 10.13 -1.30
CA GLY A 44 6.41 9.61 -2.61
C GLY A 44 6.35 8.08 -2.66
N ARG A 45 6.48 7.51 -3.87
CA ARG A 45 6.44 6.05 -4.07
C ARG A 45 7.57 5.33 -3.32
N ALA A 46 8.80 5.85 -3.43
CA ALA A 46 9.97 5.21 -2.82
C ALA A 46 9.95 5.33 -1.29
N GLY A 47 9.62 6.51 -0.77
CA GLY A 47 9.52 6.73 0.67
C GLY A 47 8.42 5.88 1.31
N LEU A 48 7.26 5.76 0.68
CA LEU A 48 6.17 4.90 1.17
C LEU A 48 6.62 3.44 1.29
N MET A 49 7.29 2.91 0.25
CA MET A 49 7.75 1.53 0.25
C MET A 49 8.85 1.29 1.28
N SER A 50 9.79 2.24 1.42
CA SER A 50 10.83 2.20 2.45
C SER A 50 10.24 2.22 3.85
N PHE A 51 9.23 3.07 4.09
CA PHE A 51 8.55 3.19 5.37
C PHE A 51 7.88 1.86 5.76
N ILE A 52 7.04 1.30 4.89
CA ILE A 52 6.35 0.02 5.15
C ILE A 52 7.38 -1.10 5.39
N SER A 53 8.45 -1.15 4.60
CA SER A 53 9.48 -2.19 4.71
C SER A 53 10.29 -2.10 6.00
N GLY A 54 10.43 -0.90 6.58
CA GLY A 54 11.12 -0.67 7.84
C GLY A 54 10.32 -1.07 9.09
N VAL A 55 9.01 -1.27 8.97
CA VAL A 55 8.16 -1.72 10.08
C VAL A 55 8.24 -3.25 10.20
N PRO A 56 8.47 -3.83 11.40
CA PRO A 56 8.39 -5.28 11.61
C PRO A 56 7.01 -5.84 11.20
N GLU A 57 6.98 -7.06 10.65
CA GLU A 57 5.74 -7.64 10.11
C GLU A 57 4.62 -7.76 11.16
N SER A 58 4.96 -8.08 12.41
CA SER A 58 4.02 -8.13 13.53
C SER A 58 3.37 -6.79 13.90
N GLN A 59 3.91 -5.68 13.39
CA GLN A 59 3.43 -4.31 13.63
C GLN A 59 2.83 -3.69 12.37
N ARG A 60 2.82 -4.41 11.24
CA ARG A 60 2.12 -3.96 10.04
C ARG A 60 0.63 -4.28 10.18
N PRO A 61 -0.26 -3.35 9.85
CA PRO A 61 -1.71 -3.59 9.86
C PRO A 61 -2.13 -4.62 8.82
#